data_AF-B3V6A8-F1
#
_entry.id   AF-B3V6A8-F1
#
_cell.length_a   1.000
_cell.length_b   1.000
_cell.length_c   1.000
_cell.angle_alpha   90.00
_cell.angle_beta   90.00
_cell.angle_gamma   90.00
#
_symmetry.space_group_name_H-M   'P 1'
#
loop_
_entity.id
_entity.type
_entity.pdbx_description
1 polymer ?
#
loop_
_entity_poly.entity_id
_entity_poly.type
_entity_poly.pdbx_seq_one_letter_code
_entity_poly.pdbx_strand_id
1 'polypeptide(L)'
;MSNLALDNIRKIVAYQNTVDIWIAMCQEQCADWNNTETYKKFIAYLLKTNLTMKKFPLCIKESGGNYERGQDKTKFAEKLSESNDENSAVYTIKLNDAAMNIIREFKF
;
A
#
# COMPACT_ATOMS: atom_id res chain seq x y z
N MET A 1 -15.95 -14.51 -11.83
CA MET A 1 -15.44 -13.47 -10.92
C MET A 1 -14.26 -12.82 -11.61
N SER A 2 -14.30 -11.52 -11.86
CA SER A 2 -13.11 -10.79 -12.31
C SER A 2 -12.06 -10.87 -11.19
N ASN A 3 -10.86 -11.34 -11.50
CA ASN A 3 -9.76 -11.31 -10.56
C ASN A 3 -9.18 -9.90 -10.54
N LEU A 4 -9.59 -9.11 -9.55
CA LEU A 4 -9.10 -7.75 -9.38
C LEU A 4 -7.64 -7.74 -8.86
N ALA A 5 -6.97 -6.59 -8.89
CA ALA A 5 -5.54 -6.49 -8.62
C ALA A 5 -5.16 -7.03 -7.22
N LEU A 6 -5.93 -6.72 -6.17
CA LEU A 6 -5.70 -7.25 -4.82
C LEU A 6 -5.94 -8.77 -4.75
N ASP A 7 -6.91 -9.30 -5.50
CA ASP A 7 -7.16 -10.75 -5.55
C ASP A 7 -5.97 -11.48 -6.19
N ASN A 8 -5.29 -10.87 -7.15
CA ASN A 8 -4.08 -11.43 -7.75
C ASN A 8 -2.90 -11.42 -6.77
N ILE A 9 -2.71 -10.34 -6.01
CA ILE A 9 -1.67 -10.27 -4.97
C ILE A 9 -1.89 -11.37 -3.92
N ARG A 10 -3.12 -11.49 -3.41
CA ARG A 10 -3.46 -12.45 -2.35
C ARG A 10 -3.21 -13.91 -2.72
N LYS A 11 -3.26 -14.26 -4.01
CA LYS A 11 -2.95 -15.62 -4.51
C LYS A 11 -1.46 -15.95 -4.44
N ILE A 12 -0.60 -14.94 -4.45
CA ILE A 12 0.87 -15.11 -4.50
C ILE A 12 1.46 -14.97 -3.10
N VAL A 13 1.01 -13.98 -2.33
CA VAL A 13 1.54 -13.68 -1.00
C VAL A 13 0.43 -13.44 0.01
N ALA A 14 0.62 -13.96 1.22
CA ALA A 14 -0.33 -13.76 2.32
C ALA A 14 -0.19 -12.38 2.98
N TYR A 15 1.03 -11.83 3.00
CA TYR A 15 1.34 -10.54 3.60
C TYR A 15 1.88 -9.60 2.54
N GLN A 16 1.39 -8.37 2.51
CA GLN A 16 1.86 -7.36 1.57
C GLN A 16 2.00 -6.00 2.24
N ASN A 17 2.91 -5.18 1.71
CA ASN A 17 3.09 -3.82 2.19
C ASN A 17 1.97 -2.89 1.70
N THR A 18 1.67 -1.86 2.49
CA THR A 18 0.57 -0.92 2.22
C THR A 18 0.73 -0.11 0.94
N VAL A 19 1.95 0.10 0.43
CA VAL A 19 2.18 0.79 -0.85
C VAL A 19 1.70 -0.08 -2.01
N ASP A 20 2.04 -1.36 -2.02
CA ASP A 20 1.56 -2.30 -3.04
C ASP A 20 0.05 -2.51 -2.98
N ILE A 21 -0.50 -2.59 -1.76
CA ILE A 21 -1.94 -2.66 -1.53
C ILE A 21 -2.63 -1.40 -2.07
N TRP A 22 -2.08 -0.22 -1.78
CA TRP A 22 -2.61 1.07 -2.25
C TRP A 22 -2.61 1.14 -3.78
N ILE A 23 -1.51 0.80 -4.43
CA ILE A 23 -1.39 0.79 -5.89
C ILE A 23 -2.45 -0.14 -6.50
N ALA A 24 -2.58 -1.37 -5.99
CA ALA A 24 -3.57 -2.32 -6.48
C ALA A 24 -4.99 -1.82 -6.28
N MET A 25 -5.31 -1.26 -5.11
CA MET A 25 -6.63 -0.70 -4.82
C MET A 25 -6.97 0.47 -5.75
N CYS A 26 -6.04 1.41 -5.95
CA CYS A 26 -6.22 2.50 -6.91
C CYS A 26 -6.43 2.01 -8.34
N GLN A 27 -5.72 0.95 -8.76
CA GLN A 27 -5.96 0.31 -10.07
C GLN A 27 -7.38 -0.27 -10.17
N GLU A 28 -7.88 -0.92 -9.12
CA GLU A 28 -9.27 -1.43 -9.07
C GLU A 28 -10.32 -0.32 -9.19
N GLN A 29 -10.01 0.87 -8.65
CA GLN A 29 -10.91 2.02 -8.64
C GLN A 29 -10.62 3.04 -9.77
N CYS A 30 -9.72 2.74 -10.71
CA CYS A 30 -9.26 3.65 -11.77
C CYS A 30 -8.78 5.03 -11.25
N ALA A 31 -8.13 5.05 -10.09
CA ALA A 31 -7.61 6.25 -9.44
C ALA A 31 -6.09 6.37 -9.57
N ASP A 32 -5.59 7.60 -9.47
CA ASP A 32 -4.15 7.84 -9.40
C ASP A 32 -3.61 7.49 -8.00
N TRP A 33 -2.54 6.70 -7.95
CA TRP A 33 -1.93 6.25 -6.72
C TRP A 33 -0.75 7.13 -6.27
N ASN A 34 -0.22 8.00 -7.13
CA ASN A 34 1.01 8.75 -6.88
C ASN A 34 0.87 9.91 -5.86
N ASN A 35 -0.35 10.16 -5.38
CA ASN A 35 -0.66 11.23 -4.44
C ASN A 35 -0.42 10.77 -2.98
N THR A 36 0.62 11.32 -2.36
CA THR A 36 1.02 10.96 -0.99
C THR A 36 0.00 11.36 0.08
N GLU A 37 -0.71 12.49 -0.08
CA GLU A 37 -1.75 12.92 0.86
C GLU A 37 -2.92 11.93 0.90
N THR A 38 -3.31 11.40 -0.25
CA THR A 38 -4.40 10.43 -0.33
C THR A 38 -3.98 9.08 0.24
N TYR A 39 -2.74 8.67 0.01
CA TYR A 39 -2.16 7.51 0.69
C TYR A 39 -2.13 7.70 2.21
N LYS A 40 -1.73 8.87 2.72
CA LYS A 40 -1.77 9.15 4.16
C LYS A 40 -3.18 9.04 4.73
N LYS A 41 -4.20 9.53 4.02
CA LYS A 41 -5.61 9.34 4.41
C LYS A 41 -5.99 7.86 4.45
N PHE A 42 -5.52 7.07 3.49
CA PHE A 42 -5.73 5.62 3.47
C PHE A 42 -5.09 4.95 4.69
N ILE A 43 -3.84 5.28 5.03
CA ILE A 43 -3.19 4.73 6.24
C ILE A 43 -3.92 5.17 7.50
N ALA A 44 -4.31 6.44 7.61
CA ALA A 44 -5.08 6.94 8.73
C ALA A 44 -6.43 6.22 8.89
N TYR A 45 -7.08 5.86 7.78
CA TYR A 45 -8.27 5.03 7.77
C TYR A 45 -7.98 3.63 8.30
N LEU A 46 -6.95 2.95 7.76
CA LEU A 46 -6.59 1.59 8.19
C LEU A 46 -6.22 1.53 9.68
N LEU A 47 -5.52 2.55 10.20
CA LEU A 47 -5.15 2.66 11.63
C LEU A 47 -6.36 2.79 12.55
N LYS A 48 -7.52 3.24 12.05
CA LYS A 48 -8.78 3.30 12.80
C LYS A 48 -9.56 1.99 12.78
N THR A 49 -9.13 1.01 11.98
CA THR A 49 -9.78 -0.30 11.89
C THR A 49 -9.14 -1.29 12.86
N ASN A 50 -9.71 -2.50 12.95
CA ASN A 50 -9.16 -3.59 13.74
C ASN A 50 -8.08 -4.42 13.01
N LEU A 51 -7.54 -3.91 11.90
CA LEU A 51 -6.51 -4.61 11.14
C LEU A 51 -5.21 -4.70 11.92
N THR A 52 -4.64 -5.90 11.98
CA THR A 52 -3.28 -6.08 12.49
C THR A 52 -2.29 -5.58 11.46
N MET A 53 -1.65 -4.46 11.77
CA MET A 53 -0.63 -3.83 10.93
C MET A 53 0.72 -3.81 11.66
N LYS A 54 1.79 -4.13 10.94
CA LYS A 54 3.16 -4.03 11.46
C LYS A 54 3.94 -3.02 10.65
N LYS A 55 4.58 -2.04 11.31
CA LYS A 55 5.46 -1.07 10.61
C LYS A 55 6.52 -1.85 9.83
N PHE A 56 6.60 -1.55 8.55
CA PHE A 56 7.58 -2.10 7.63
C PHE A 56 8.70 -1.07 7.48
N PRO A 57 9.94 -1.38 7.89
CA PRO A 57 11.04 -0.45 7.71
C PRO A 57 11.25 -0.24 6.21
N LEU A 58 10.99 0.98 5.74
CA LEU A 58 11.38 1.39 4.41
C LEU A 58 12.90 1.49 4.36
N CYS A 59 13.58 0.39 4.04
CA CYS A 59 14.97 0.46 3.63
C CYS A 59 15.01 1.06 2.23
N ILE A 60 15.11 2.39 2.14
CA ILE A 60 15.50 3.08 0.91
C ILE A 60 17.02 2.89 0.81
N LYS A 61 17.44 1.76 0.25
CA LYS A 61 18.83 1.63 -0.19
C LYS A 61 18.98 2.46 -1.48
N GLU A 62 19.96 3.36 -1.51
CA GLU A 62 20.57 3.95 -2.72
C GLU A 62 21.26 2.85 -3.56
N SER A 63 20.54 1.80 -3.92
CA SER A 63 21.08 0.71 -4.72
C SER A 63 20.04 0.35 -5.76
N GLY A 64 20.36 0.68 -7.01
CA GLY A 64 19.70 0.19 -8.20
C GLY A 64 19.73 -1.34 -8.25
N GLY A 65 18.86 -1.96 -7.46
CA GLY A 65 18.56 -3.38 -7.51
C GLY A 65 17.42 -3.59 -8.49
N ASN A 66 17.69 -4.38 -9.51
CA ASN A 66 16.84 -4.71 -10.67
C ASN A 66 15.56 -5.51 -10.33
N TYR A 67 14.99 -5.35 -9.14
CA TYR A 67 13.61 -5.77 -8.87
C TYR A 67 12.72 -4.64 -9.39
N GLU A 68 11.73 -4.98 -10.22
CA GLU A 68 10.84 -4.10 -11.00
C GLU A 68 10.00 -3.11 -10.15
N ARG A 69 10.61 -2.34 -9.25
CA ARG A 69 10.06 -1.08 -8.77
C ARG A 69 10.27 -0.09 -9.91
N GLY A 70 9.25 0.08 -10.75
CA GLY A 70 9.23 1.17 -11.72
C GLY A 70 9.63 2.49 -11.05
N GLN A 71 10.33 3.36 -11.78
CA GLN A 71 10.89 4.62 -11.24
C GLN A 71 9.88 5.43 -10.42
N ASP A 72 8.60 5.37 -10.78
CA ASP A 72 7.52 6.08 -10.10
C ASP A 72 7.28 5.58 -8.67
N LYS A 73 7.36 4.26 -8.43
CA LYS A 73 7.12 3.68 -7.10
C LYS A 73 8.25 4.02 -6.13
N THR A 74 9.49 4.08 -6.64
CA THR A 74 10.65 4.51 -5.86
C THR A 74 10.51 5.98 -5.45
N LYS A 75 10.21 6.88 -6.39
CA LYS A 75 9.96 8.29 -6.11
C LYS A 75 8.81 8.51 -5.12
N PHE A 76 7.75 7.71 -5.22
CA PHE A 76 6.64 7.77 -4.27
C PHE A 76 7.06 7.37 -2.85
N ALA A 77 7.82 6.28 -2.70
CA ALA A 77 8.34 5.84 -1.42
C ALA A 77 9.33 6.86 -0.82
N GLU A 78 10.15 7.51 -1.65
CA GLU A 78 11.03 8.61 -1.24
C GLU A 78 10.21 9.78 -0.68
N LYS A 79 9.20 10.26 -1.40
CA LYS A 79 8.31 11.33 -0.91
C LYS A 79 7.60 10.98 0.40
N LEU A 80 7.23 9.72 0.61
CA LEU A 80 6.66 9.28 1.89
C LEU A 80 7.71 9.32 3.01
N SER A 81 8.96 8.96 2.73
CA SER A 81 10.04 8.94 3.72
C SER A 81 10.53 10.31 4.17
N GLU A 82 10.31 11.35 3.35
CA GLU A 82 10.57 12.75 3.74
C GLU A 82 9.63 13.21 4.87
N SER A 83 8.52 12.50 5.09
CA SER A 83 7.54 12.80 6.13
C SER A 83 7.72 11.88 7.33
N ASN A 84 7.82 12.46 8.53
CA ASN A 84 7.99 11.74 9.80
C ASN A 84 6.66 11.42 10.51
N ASP A 85 5.53 11.45 9.81
CA ASP A 85 4.21 11.19 10.39
C ASP A 85 3.83 9.70 10.36
N GLU A 86 2.96 9.27 11.28
CA GLU A 86 2.56 7.85 11.34
C GLU A 86 1.80 7.37 10.09
N ASN A 87 1.18 8.30 9.37
CA ASN A 87 0.39 8.02 8.18
C ASN A 87 1.24 7.95 6.90
N SER A 88 2.48 8.44 6.93
CA SER A 88 3.45 8.26 5.84
C SER A 88 4.19 6.93 5.92
N ALA A 89 4.14 6.26 7.08
CA ALA A 89 4.78 4.97 7.28
C ALA A 89 4.18 3.90 6.36
N VAL A 90 4.99 2.87 6.08
CA VAL A 90 4.56 1.68 5.37
C VAL A 90 4.32 0.59 6.39
N TYR A 91 3.24 -0.16 6.21
CA TYR A 91 2.89 -1.28 7.06
C TYR A 91 2.81 -2.56 6.24
N THR A 92 2.91 -3.69 6.91
CA THR A 92 2.58 -5.01 6.35
C THR A 92 1.22 -5.46 6.88
N ILE A 93 0.36 -5.95 5.98
CA ILE A 93 -0.99 -6.43 6.29
C ILE A 93 -1.15 -7.85 5.74
N LYS A 94 -1.81 -8.73 6.50
CA LYS A 94 -2.26 -10.03 5.99
C LYS A 94 -3.52 -9.84 5.14
N LEU A 95 -3.50 -10.24 3.87
CA LEU A 95 -4.63 -10.12 2.94
C LEU A 95 -5.64 -11.26 3.12
N ASN A 96 -6.32 -11.32 4.27
CA ASN A 96 -7.48 -12.21 4.47
C ASN A 96 -8.77 -11.53 3.98
N ASP A 97 -9.90 -12.25 3.98
CA ASP A 97 -11.17 -11.70 3.48
C ASP A 97 -11.61 -10.42 4.22
N ALA A 98 -11.43 -10.37 5.54
CA ALA A 98 -11.74 -9.19 6.33
C ALA A 98 -10.90 -7.96 5.90
N ALA A 99 -9.59 -8.15 5.70
CA ALA A 99 -8.71 -7.10 5.22
C ALA A 99 -9.07 -6.63 3.81
N MET A 100 -9.37 -7.56 2.91
CA MET A 100 -9.76 -7.24 1.53
C MET A 100 -11.02 -6.37 1.50
N ASN A 101 -12.02 -6.68 2.33
CA ASN A 101 -13.25 -5.89 2.43
C ASN A 101 -12.97 -4.50 2.98
N ILE A 102 -12.26 -4.39 4.11
CA ILE A 102 -11.91 -3.11 4.73
C ILE A 102 -11.12 -2.21 3.76
N ILE A 103 -10.15 -2.76 3.04
CA ILE A 103 -9.32 -2.01 2.08
C ILE A 103 -10.19 -1.46 0.94
N ARG A 104 -11.14 -2.24 0.42
CA ARG A 104 -12.02 -1.85 -0.70
C ARG A 104 -13.14 -0.90 -0.30
N GLU A 105 -13.49 -0.86 0.99
CA GLU A 105 -14.45 0.11 1.54
C GLU A 105 -13.90 1.53 1.57
N PHE A 106 -12.58 1.72 1.55
CA PHE A 106 -11.98 3.05 1.46
C PHE A 106 -12.42 3.78 0.17
N LYS A 107 -12.78 5.06 0.33
CA LYS A 107 -13.16 5.98 -0.74
C LYS A 107 -12.28 7.23 -0.70
N PHE A 108 -11.99 7.75 -1.89
CA PHE A 108 -11.10 8.89 -2.14
C PHE A 108 -11.65 10.21 -1.61
#